data_AF-A0A973U588-F1
#
_entry.id   AF-A0A973U588-F1
#
_cell.length_a   1.000
_cell.length_b   1.000
_cell.length_c   1.000
_cell.angle_alpha   90.00
_cell.angle_beta   90.00
_cell.angle_gamma   90.00
#
_symmetry.space_group_name_H-M   'P 1'
#
loop_
_entity.id
_entity.type
_entity.pdbx_description
1 polymer ?
#
loop_
_entity_poly.entity_id
_entity_poly.type
_entity_poly.pdbx_seq_one_letter_code
_entity_poly.pdbx_strand_id
1 'polypeptide(L)' 'FSPEQMVGNWISERAYYRPGMPFPYVSRTGNWADVAHYTQVVWSGTTHVGCAVYPSARWDYLICRYSPPGNIDGRRAA' A
#
# COMPACT_ATOMS: atom_id res chain seq x y z
N PHE A 1 8.19 16.54 1.00
CA PHE A 1 6.89 16.23 0.35
C PHE A 1 5.81 16.36 1.40
N SER A 2 4.58 16.77 1.03
CA SER A 2 3.45 16.69 1.97
C SER A 2 3.05 15.22 2.20
N PRO A 3 2.38 14.88 3.32
CA PRO A 3 1.84 13.54 3.53
C PRO A 3 0.94 13.06 2.38
N GLU A 4 0.12 13.95 1.82
CA GLU A 4 -0.79 13.65 0.70
C GLU A 4 -0.02 13.27 -0.56
N GLN A 5 1.11 13.95 -0.84
CA GLN A 5 1.97 13.59 -1.98
C GLN A 5 2.61 12.22 -1.78
N MET A 6 3.05 11.90 -0.57
CA MET A 6 3.66 10.60 -0.25
C MET A 6 2.64 9.46 -0.35
N VAL A 7 1.42 9.64 0.18
CA VAL A 7 0.29 8.71 -0.02
C VAL A 7 -0.07 8.62 -1.50
N GLY A 8 -0.02 9.73 -2.23
CA GLY A 8 -0.26 9.77 -3.67
C GLY A 8 0.65 8.82 -4.46
N ASN A 9 1.91 8.67 -4.04
CA ASN A 9 2.84 7.71 -4.64
C ASN A 9 2.37 6.26 -4.39
N TRP A 10 1.92 5.93 -3.18
CA TRP A 10 1.32 4.62 -2.89
C TRP A 10 0.08 4.36 -3.75
N ILE A 11 -0.80 5.36 -3.90
CA ILE A 11 -2.00 5.25 -4.73
C ILE A 11 -1.66 5.04 -6.21
N SER A 12 -0.55 5.62 -6.70
CA SER A 12 -0.14 5.53 -8.11
C SER A 12 0.19 4.11 -8.56
N GLU A 13 0.57 3.23 -7.63
CA GLU A 13 0.80 1.81 -7.88
C GLU A 13 -0.43 1.09 -8.46
N ARG A 14 -1.63 1.66 -8.31
CA ARG A 14 -2.87 1.18 -8.97
C ARG A 14 -2.70 0.91 -10.46
N ALA A 15 -1.77 1.62 -11.13
CA ALA A 15 -1.46 1.43 -12.54
C ALA A 15 -1.00 -0.01 -12.85
N TYR A 16 -0.32 -0.65 -11.91
CA TYR A 16 0.20 -2.02 -12.02
C TYR A 16 -0.70 -3.06 -11.33
N TYR A 17 -1.74 -2.63 -10.61
CA TYR A 17 -2.64 -3.54 -9.90
C TYR A 17 -3.46 -4.42 -10.85
N ARG A 18 -3.54 -5.71 -10.50
CA ARG A 18 -4.32 -6.74 -11.18
C ARG A 18 -5.51 -7.13 -10.29
N PRO A 19 -6.71 -6.55 -10.52
CA PRO A 19 -7.89 -6.81 -9.70
C PRO A 19 -8.35 -8.27 -9.78
N GLY A 20 -8.95 -8.74 -8.68
CA GLY A 20 -9.53 -10.09 -8.59
C GLY A 20 -8.52 -11.22 -8.34
N MET A 21 -7.21 -10.95 -8.38
CA MET A 21 -6.20 -11.94 -8.00
C MET A 21 -5.96 -11.92 -6.47
N PRO A 22 -5.67 -13.07 -5.85
CA PRO A 22 -5.22 -13.10 -4.46
C PRO A 22 -3.77 -12.61 -4.36
N PHE A 23 -3.42 -11.98 -3.24
CA PHE A 23 -2.03 -11.66 -2.91
C PHE A 23 -1.21 -12.96 -2.80
N PRO A 24 0.04 -13.04 -3.32
CA PRO A 24 0.83 -11.96 -3.94
C PRO A 24 0.66 -11.79 -5.46
N TYR A 25 -0.26 -12.51 -6.12
CA TYR A 25 -0.44 -12.48 -7.58
C TYR A 25 -1.21 -11.26 -8.12
N VAL A 26 -1.18 -10.16 -7.36
CA VAL A 26 -1.96 -8.93 -7.54
C VAL A 26 -1.30 -7.89 -8.45
N SER A 27 -0.14 -8.20 -9.05
CA SER A 27 0.60 -7.27 -9.91
C SER A 27 0.62 -7.71 -11.38
N ARG A 28 0.49 -6.75 -12.29
CA ARG A 28 0.64 -6.93 -13.75
C ARG A 28 2.10 -7.08 -14.17
N THR A 29 3.06 -6.62 -13.37
CA THR A 29 4.50 -6.73 -13.64
C THR A 29 5.06 -8.10 -13.24
N GLY A 30 4.28 -8.90 -12.50
CA GLY A 30 4.75 -10.13 -11.88
C GLY A 30 5.47 -9.92 -10.55
N ASN A 31 5.75 -8.67 -10.15
CA ASN A 31 6.32 -8.33 -8.85
C ASN A 31 5.24 -7.76 -7.92
N TRP A 32 4.93 -8.45 -6.83
CA TRP A 32 3.92 -8.02 -5.86
C TRP A 32 4.28 -6.71 -5.16
N ALA A 33 5.57 -6.42 -5.01
CA ALA A 33 6.05 -5.22 -4.31
C ALA A 33 5.67 -3.93 -5.04
N ASP A 34 5.47 -3.99 -6.37
CA ASP A 34 5.08 -2.85 -7.20
C ASP A 34 3.66 -2.34 -6.90
N VAL A 35 2.88 -3.09 -6.14
CA VAL A 35 1.47 -2.78 -5.80
C VAL A 35 1.16 -2.87 -4.31
N ALA A 36 2.16 -3.18 -3.48
CA ALA A 36 1.95 -3.57 -2.09
C ALA A 36 1.41 -2.44 -1.22
N HIS A 37 1.78 -1.18 -1.50
CA HIS A 37 1.24 -0.06 -0.76
C HIS A 37 -0.20 0.20 -1.17
N TYR A 38 -0.50 0.19 -2.48
CA TYR A 38 -1.86 0.36 -2.97
C TYR A 38 -2.81 -0.70 -2.41
N THR A 39 -2.43 -1.98 -2.47
CA THR A 39 -3.31 -3.06 -2.00
C THR A 39 -3.56 -3.02 -0.51
N GLN A 40 -2.63 -2.51 0.29
CA GLN A 40 -2.85 -2.27 1.72
C GLN A 40 -3.80 -1.07 1.94
N VAL A 41 -3.67 0.01 1.18
CA VAL A 41 -4.56 1.19 1.31
C VAL A 41 -6.01 0.82 1.01
N VAL A 42 -6.25 -0.02 0.01
CA VAL A 42 -7.61 -0.45 -0.39
C VAL A 42 -8.05 -1.78 0.23
N TRP A 43 -7.35 -2.25 1.27
CA TRP A 43 -7.68 -3.52 1.89
C TRP A 43 -8.98 -3.42 2.71
N SER A 44 -10.04 -4.09 2.27
CA SER A 44 -11.38 -4.01 2.90
C SER A 44 -11.41 -4.42 4.38
N GLY A 45 -10.53 -5.33 4.78
CA GLY A 45 -10.43 -5.79 6.17
C GLY A 45 -9.69 -4.83 7.10
N THR A 46 -9.02 -3.81 6.58
CA THR A 46 -8.29 -2.81 7.36
C THR A 46 -9.24 -1.69 7.75
N THR A 47 -9.37 -1.43 9.04
CA THR A 47 -10.36 -0.47 9.58
C THR A 47 -9.73 0.70 10.31
N HIS A 48 -8.45 0.60 10.64
CA HIS A 48 -7.71 1.63 11.34
C HIS A 48 -6.39 1.87 10.62
N VAL A 49 -6.00 3.15 10.56
CA VAL A 49 -4.69 3.58 10.08
C VAL A 49 -4.12 4.58 11.08
N GLY A 50 -2.82 4.44 11.36
CA GLY A 50 -2.05 5.40 12.13
C GLY A 50 -0.77 5.74 11.37
N CYS A 51 -0.48 7.02 11.19
CA CYS A 51 0.66 7.47 10.41
C CYS A 51 1.54 8.45 11.19
N ALA A 52 2.83 8.47 10.84
CA ALA A 52 3.79 9.45 11.31
C ALA A 52 4.72 9.84 10.16
N VAL A 53 5.14 11.10 10.14
CA VAL A 53 6.24 11.56 9.30
C VAL A 53 7.49 11.64 10.15
N TYR A 54 8.54 10.93 9.76
CA TYR A 54 9.85 10.98 10.39
C TYR A 54 10.83 11.73 9.48
N PRO A 55 11.28 12.94 9.86
CA PRO A 55 12.27 13.68 9.09
C PRO A 55 13.66 13.09 9.29
N SER A 56 14.48 13.07 8.23
CA SER A 56 15.91 12.71 8.30
C SER A 56 16.77 13.67 7.49
N ALA A 57 18.10 13.51 7.57
CA ALA A 57 19.05 14.39 6.88
C ALA A 57 18.91 14.40 5.33
N ARG A 58 18.34 13.33 4.74
CA ARG A 58 18.23 13.19 3.28
C ARG A 58 16.80 12.98 2.79
N TRP A 59 15.95 12.35 3.60
CA TRP A 59 14.59 11.96 3.21
C TRP A 59 13.62 12.14 4.36
N ASP A 60 12.39 12.50 4.04
CA ASP A 60 11.27 12.38 4.96
C ASP A 60 10.57 11.05 4.71
N TYR A 61 10.33 10.30 5.78
CA TYR A 61 9.65 9.02 5.72
C TYR A 61 8.23 9.17 6.20
N LEU A 62 7.25 8.85 5.35
CA LEU A 62 5.89 8.59 5.81
C LEU A 62 5.77 7.11 6.19
N ILE A 63 5.45 6.85 7.44
CA ILE A 63 5.20 5.51 7.96
C ILE A 63 3.73 5.44 8.34
N CYS A 64 3.00 4.51 7.73
CA CYS A 64 1.63 4.20 8.13
C CYS A 64 1.53 2.73 8.56
N ARG A 65 0.83 2.48 9.67
CA ARG A 65 0.47 1.14 10.13
C ARG A 65 -1.04 0.96 10.01
N TYR A 66 -1.42 -0.25 9.63
CA TYR A 66 -2.79 -0.62 9.32
C TYR A 66 -3.25 -1.74 10.23
N SER A 67 -4.49 -1.65 10.73
CA SER A 67 -5.07 -2.64 11.64
C SER A 67 -6.55 -2.92 11.32
N PRO A 68 -6.97 -4.19 11.20
CA PRO A 68 -6.14 -5.36 10.94
C PRO A 68 -5.24 -5.19 9.70
N PRO A 69 -4.09 -5.88 9.60
CA PRO A 69 -3.21 -5.76 8.45
C PRO A 69 -3.84 -6.37 7.19
N GLY A 70 -3.47 -5.80 6.04
CA GLY A 70 -3.82 -6.32 4.72
C GLY A 70 -2.70 -7.17 4.11
N ASN A 71 -2.74 -7.32 2.78
CA ASN A 71 -1.73 -8.07 2.00
C ASN A 71 -1.49 -9.49 2.54
N ILE A 72 -2.57 -10.16 2.94
CA ILE A 72 -2.53 -11.53 3.45
C ILE A 72 -2.53 -12.48 2.25
N ASP A 73 -1.56 -13.39 2.21
CA ASP A 73 -1.46 -14.43 1.18
C ASP A 73 -2.79 -15.19 1.01
N GLY A 74 -3.20 -15.39 -0.24
CA GLY A 74 -4.45 -16.06 -0.59
C GLY A 74 -5.70 -15.19 -0.45
N ARG A 75 -5.61 -13.97 0.11
CA ARG A 75 -6.73 -13.04 0.24
C ARG A 75 -6.68 -11.93 -0.80
N ARG A 76 -7.81 -11.25 -1.00
CA ARG A 76 -7.97 -10.20 -2.02
C ARG A 76 -8.10 -8.83 -1.36
N ALA A 77 -7.44 -7.84 -1.96
CA ALA A 77 -7.78 -6.44 -1.76
C ALA A 77 -9.13 -6.14 -2.44
N ALA A 78 -9.80 -5.05 -2.02
CA ALA A 78 -11.10 -4.67 -2.56
C ALA A 78 -11.06 -4.28 -4.04
#